data_AF-A0A4S1W324-F1
#
_entry.id   AF-A0A4S1W324-F1
#
_cell.length_a   1.000
_cell.length_b   1.000
_cell.length_c   1.000
_cell.angle_alpha   90.00
_cell.angle_beta   90.00
_cell.angle_gamma   90.00
#
_symmetry.space_group_name_H-M   'P 1'
#
loop_
_entity.id
_entity.type
_entity.pdbx_description
1 polymer ?
#
loop_
_entity_poly.entity_id
_entity_poly.type
_entity_poly.pdbx_seq_one_letter_code
_entity_poly.pdbx_strand_id
1 'polypeptide(L)'
;MKYLVGAAGLAVATLGLASPGLAGTGQSDFAKREASCNAGDMQECQRLGAAYELGFGITPDPVKARSAYARGCKPDDWTTGTSCLKLFKMASLGEGGPKDPAKAAALAPKVCNSRIVSDEVYLESFGLCKK
;
A
#
# COMPACT_ATOMS: atom_id res chain seq x y z
N MET A 1 21.67 -50.88 31.31
CA MET A 1 21.24 -51.76 30.19
C MET A 1 20.15 -51.01 29.46
N LYS A 2 20.35 -50.78 28.16
CA LYS A 2 19.66 -49.77 27.34
C LYS A 2 18.36 -50.39 26.80
N TYR A 3 17.20 -49.92 27.28
CA TYR A 3 15.91 -50.28 26.69
C TYR A 3 15.77 -49.55 25.34
N LEU A 4 15.92 -50.29 24.25
CA LEU A 4 15.50 -49.88 22.92
C LEU A 4 14.11 -50.46 22.69
N VAL A 5 13.08 -49.62 22.81
CA VAL A 5 11.79 -49.84 22.17
C VAL A 5 11.61 -48.68 21.19
N GLY A 6 11.88 -48.96 19.92
CA GLY A 6 11.73 -48.01 18.82
C GLY A 6 10.25 -47.77 18.55
N ALA A 7 9.79 -46.54 18.78
CA ALA A 7 8.48 -46.10 18.34
C ALA A 7 8.53 -45.89 16.81
N ALA A 8 7.71 -46.66 16.09
CA ALA A 8 7.36 -46.41 14.70
C ALA A 8 6.61 -45.07 14.62
N GLY A 9 7.35 -43.99 14.38
CA GLY A 9 6.79 -42.69 14.04
C GLY A 9 6.50 -42.63 12.54
N LEU A 10 5.22 -42.56 12.17
CA LEU A 10 4.78 -42.26 10.82
C LEU A 10 5.40 -40.93 10.37
N ALA A 11 6.39 -40.99 9.47
CA ALA A 11 6.85 -39.84 8.74
C ALA A 11 5.74 -39.43 7.76
N VAL A 12 4.82 -38.59 8.22
CA VAL A 12 3.98 -37.81 7.31
C VAL A 12 4.91 -36.79 6.68
N ALA A 13 5.51 -37.16 5.55
CA ALA A 13 6.05 -36.19 4.62
C ALA A 13 4.85 -35.37 4.14
N THR A 14 4.50 -34.32 4.89
CA THR A 14 3.73 -33.23 4.33
C THR A 14 4.62 -32.71 3.20
N LEU A 15 4.28 -33.10 1.97
CA LEU A 15 4.60 -32.34 0.78
C LEU A 15 4.07 -30.95 1.09
N GLY A 16 4.93 -30.14 1.69
CA GLY A 16 4.64 -28.75 1.96
C GLY A 16 4.24 -28.19 0.62
N LEU A 17 2.95 -27.87 0.49
CA LEU A 17 2.51 -26.85 -0.43
C LEU A 17 3.13 -25.55 0.11
N ALA A 18 4.44 -25.41 -0.08
CA ALA A 18 5.00 -24.14 -0.39
C ALA A 18 4.34 -23.76 -1.71
N SER A 19 3.13 -23.19 -1.61
CA SER A 19 2.68 -22.24 -2.60
C SER A 19 3.91 -21.39 -2.87
N PRO A 20 4.43 -21.35 -4.12
CA PRO A 20 5.51 -20.43 -4.42
C PRO A 20 4.94 -19.09 -4.00
N GLY A 21 5.42 -18.58 -2.86
CA GLY A 21 5.14 -17.23 -2.45
C GLY A 21 5.46 -16.41 -3.67
N LEU A 22 4.55 -15.52 -4.04
CA LEU A 22 4.79 -14.51 -5.06
C LEU A 22 5.99 -13.66 -4.61
N ALA A 23 7.20 -14.22 -4.72
CA ALA A 23 8.45 -13.54 -4.92
C ALA A 23 8.41 -13.03 -6.36
N GLY A 24 7.39 -12.21 -6.65
CA GLY A 24 7.38 -11.38 -7.82
C GLY A 24 8.64 -10.53 -7.78
N THR A 25 9.24 -10.34 -8.94
CA THR A 25 10.46 -9.60 -9.24
C THR A 25 10.39 -8.10 -8.91
N GLY A 26 9.73 -7.71 -7.81
CA GLY A 26 9.47 -6.32 -7.43
C GLY A 26 10.70 -5.52 -7.01
N GLN A 27 11.85 -6.18 -6.83
CA GLN A 27 13.09 -5.54 -6.40
C GLN A 27 13.91 -5.00 -7.58
N SER A 28 13.83 -5.60 -8.76
CA SER A 28 14.73 -5.28 -9.89
C SER A 28 14.42 -3.96 -10.59
N ASP A 29 13.30 -3.32 -10.30
CA ASP A 29 12.88 -2.09 -10.99
C ASP A 29 12.47 -0.94 -10.04
N PHE A 30 12.89 -1.01 -8.78
CA PHE A 30 12.56 0.02 -7.79
C PHE A 30 13.16 1.38 -8.16
N ALA A 31 14.43 1.41 -8.56
CA ALA A 31 15.12 2.62 -8.96
C ALA A 31 14.48 3.27 -10.20
N LYS A 32 14.05 2.48 -11.18
CA LYS A 32 13.33 2.98 -12.35
C LYS A 32 11.96 3.52 -11.97
N ARG A 33 11.23 2.83 -11.09
CA ARG A 33 9.95 3.32 -10.56
C ARG A 33 10.11 4.67 -9.85
N GLU A 34 11.15 4.82 -9.03
CA GLU A 34 11.48 6.09 -8.40
C GLU A 34 11.77 7.17 -9.44
N ALA A 35 12.57 6.86 -10.46
CA ALA A 35 12.84 7.76 -11.57
C ALA A 35 11.57 8.17 -12.34
N SER A 36 10.69 7.21 -12.69
CA SER A 36 9.43 7.47 -13.37
C SER A 36 8.48 8.33 -12.52
N CYS A 37 8.38 8.05 -11.22
CA CYS A 37 7.61 8.89 -10.31
C CYS A 37 8.17 10.32 -10.26
N ASN A 38 9.49 10.47 -10.18
CA ASN A 38 10.15 11.78 -10.22
C ASN A 38 9.95 12.51 -11.55
N ALA A 39 9.81 11.76 -12.65
CA ALA A 39 9.49 12.29 -13.98
C ALA A 39 7.99 12.63 -14.16
N GLY A 40 7.14 12.35 -13.18
CA GLY A 40 5.71 12.68 -13.23
C GLY A 40 4.79 11.54 -13.67
N ASP A 41 5.26 10.29 -13.68
CA ASP A 41 4.37 9.13 -13.81
C ASP A 41 3.64 8.87 -12.49
N MET A 42 2.35 9.25 -12.46
CA MET A 42 1.52 9.16 -11.27
C MET A 42 1.22 7.72 -10.86
N GLN A 43 1.15 6.79 -11.81
CA GLN A 43 0.92 5.37 -11.52
C GLN A 43 2.16 4.77 -10.87
N GLU A 44 3.36 5.12 -11.34
CA GLU A 44 4.59 4.71 -10.69
C GLU A 44 4.75 5.36 -9.31
N CYS A 45 4.30 6.60 -9.09
CA CYS A 45 4.23 7.18 -7.75
C CYS A 45 3.29 6.42 -6.81
N GLN A 46 2.14 5.95 -7.31
CA GLN A 46 1.23 5.10 -6.53
C GLN A 46 1.90 3.78 -6.15
N ARG A 47 2.56 3.10 -7.11
CA ARG A 47 3.29 1.86 -6.87
C ARG A 47 4.47 2.07 -5.92
N LEU A 48 5.14 3.22 -6.02
CA LEU A 48 6.26 3.59 -5.15
C LEU A 48 5.76 3.80 -3.72
N GLY A 49 4.64 4.51 -3.55
CA GLY A 49 3.96 4.66 -2.27
C GLY A 49 3.60 3.32 -1.66
N ALA A 50 3.01 2.40 -2.44
CA ALA A 50 2.63 1.07 -1.97
C ALA A 50 3.85 0.21 -1.60
N ALA A 51 4.94 0.30 -2.36
CA ALA A 51 6.18 -0.39 -2.04
C ALA A 51 6.75 0.08 -0.69
N TYR A 52 6.77 1.41 -0.45
CA TYR A 52 7.20 1.98 0.82
C TYR A 52 6.19 1.72 1.97
N GLU A 53 4.89 1.61 1.69
CA GLU A 53 3.86 1.33 2.71
C GLU A 53 3.91 -0.14 3.17
N LEU A 54 3.99 -1.08 2.21
CA LEU A 54 3.79 -2.51 2.44
C LEU A 54 5.10 -3.31 2.51
N GLY A 55 6.21 -2.73 2.07
CA GLY A 55 7.53 -3.38 2.09
C GLY A 55 7.74 -4.43 1.00
N PHE A 56 7.19 -4.22 -0.20
CA PHE A 56 7.37 -5.16 -1.32
C PHE A 56 8.80 -5.09 -1.88
N GLY A 57 9.68 -5.95 -1.38
CA GLY A 57 11.09 -6.03 -1.81
C GLY A 57 11.97 -4.89 -1.30
N ILE A 58 11.44 -4.03 -0.43
CA ILE A 58 12.15 -2.94 0.25
C ILE A 58 11.68 -2.85 1.71
N THR A 59 12.46 -2.21 2.57
CA THR A 59 12.02 -1.90 3.93
C THR A 59 10.87 -0.89 3.90
N PRO A 60 9.75 -1.14 4.63
CA PRO A 60 8.70 -0.15 4.78
C PRO A 60 9.22 1.17 5.33
N ASP A 61 8.77 2.27 4.73
CA ASP A 61 9.08 3.63 5.14
C ASP A 61 7.82 4.50 4.94
N PRO A 62 7.00 4.67 5.99
CA PRO A 62 5.75 5.40 5.86
C PRO A 62 5.96 6.89 5.53
N VAL A 63 7.12 7.48 5.85
CA VAL A 63 7.43 8.87 5.48
C VAL A 63 7.61 8.98 3.97
N LYS A 64 8.38 8.05 3.38
CA LYS A 64 8.55 7.99 1.93
C LYS A 64 7.28 7.59 1.21
N ALA A 65 6.48 6.68 1.77
CA ALA A 65 5.17 6.33 1.24
C ALA A 65 4.26 7.56 1.16
N ARG A 66 4.17 8.35 2.25
CA ARG A 66 3.40 9.60 2.30
C ARG A 66 3.85 10.59 1.23
N SER A 67 5.16 10.72 1.03
CA SER A 67 5.74 11.59 0.00
C SER A 67 5.43 11.10 -1.43
N ALA A 68 5.53 9.80 -1.69
CA ALA A 68 5.23 9.23 -3.00
C ALA A 68 3.74 9.35 -3.34
N TYR A 69 2.84 9.05 -2.40
CA TYR A 69 1.40 9.27 -2.58
C TYR A 69 1.04 10.74 -2.74
N ALA A 70 1.75 11.65 -2.06
CA ALA A 70 1.58 13.10 -2.26
C ALA A 70 1.93 13.54 -3.68
N ARG A 71 3.01 12.97 -4.26
CA ARG A 71 3.38 13.22 -5.66
C ARG A 71 2.39 12.63 -6.64
N GLY A 72 1.94 11.40 -6.39
CA GLY A 72 1.00 10.67 -7.23
C GLY A 72 -0.44 11.19 -7.17
N CYS A 73 -0.83 11.92 -6.12
CA CYS A 73 -2.17 12.49 -6.00
C CYS A 73 -2.26 13.80 -6.82
N LYS A 74 -2.98 13.75 -7.95
CA LYS A 74 -3.25 14.92 -8.78
C LYS A 74 -4.72 15.31 -8.68
N PRO A 75 -5.02 16.58 -8.35
CA PRO A 75 -6.40 17.04 -8.16
C PRO A 75 -7.27 16.89 -9.42
N ASP A 76 -6.67 16.96 -10.61
CA ASP A 76 -7.40 17.02 -11.87
C ASP A 76 -7.43 15.66 -12.61
N ASP A 77 -6.85 14.61 -12.03
CA ASP A 77 -6.75 13.29 -12.64
C ASP A 77 -7.39 12.21 -11.76
N TRP A 78 -8.58 11.78 -12.15
CA TRP A 78 -9.38 10.75 -11.48
C TRP A 78 -8.72 9.38 -11.48
N THR A 79 -7.74 9.12 -12.35
CA THR A 79 -6.97 7.86 -12.36
C THR A 79 -6.02 7.76 -11.17
N THR A 80 -5.74 8.88 -10.50
CA THR A 80 -4.85 8.95 -9.34
C THR A 80 -5.57 8.81 -7.98
N GLY A 81 -6.86 8.46 -8.00
CA GLY A 81 -7.72 8.39 -6.82
C GLY A 81 -7.15 7.56 -5.67
N THR A 82 -6.48 6.44 -5.97
CA THR A 82 -5.85 5.60 -4.93
C THR A 82 -4.72 6.35 -4.21
N SER A 83 -3.89 7.11 -4.91
CA SER A 83 -2.84 7.92 -4.28
C SER A 83 -3.43 8.99 -3.36
N CYS A 84 -4.50 9.65 -3.80
CA CYS A 84 -5.20 10.63 -2.97
C CYS A 84 -5.87 10.00 -1.75
N LEU A 85 -6.49 8.82 -1.89
CA LEU A 85 -7.10 8.09 -0.77
C LEU A 85 -6.05 7.65 0.26
N LYS A 86 -4.90 7.14 -0.20
CA LYS A 86 -3.80 6.76 0.67
C LYS A 86 -3.25 7.98 1.42
N LEU A 87 -3.01 9.08 0.71
CA LEU A 87 -2.56 10.32 1.35
C LEU A 87 -3.58 10.87 2.35
N PHE A 88 -4.88 10.78 2.04
CA PHE A 88 -5.97 11.15 2.93
C PHE A 88 -5.89 10.34 4.23
N LYS A 89 -5.81 9.00 4.13
CA LYS A 89 -5.71 8.11 5.30
C LYS A 89 -4.47 8.43 6.13
N MET A 90 -3.32 8.58 5.49
CA MET A 90 -2.05 8.86 6.19
C MET A 90 -2.09 10.22 6.90
N ALA A 91 -2.71 11.23 6.30
CA ALA A 91 -2.92 12.52 6.94
C ALA A 91 -3.89 12.43 8.13
N SER A 92 -4.98 11.66 8.02
CA SER A 92 -5.96 11.47 9.09
C SER A 92 -5.39 10.71 10.29
N LEU A 93 -4.59 9.67 10.03
CA LEU A 93 -4.06 8.78 11.05
C LEU A 93 -2.69 9.22 11.59
N GLY A 94 -1.96 10.08 10.86
CA GLY A 94 -0.60 10.46 11.22
C GLY A 94 0.41 9.38 10.86
N GLU A 95 0.17 8.65 9.78
CA GLU A 95 1.13 7.68 9.25
C GLU A 95 2.19 8.44 8.44
N GLY A 96 3.47 8.19 8.72
CA GLY A 96 4.57 8.84 7.99
C GLY A 96 4.71 10.34 8.23
N GLY A 97 4.18 10.85 9.35
CA GLY A 97 4.31 12.24 9.81
C GLY A 97 3.15 12.64 10.73
N PRO A 98 3.06 13.89 11.19
CA PRO A 98 1.96 14.30 12.07
C PRO A 98 0.60 14.16 11.39
N LYS A 99 -0.44 13.98 12.21
CA LYS A 99 -1.84 14.11 11.78
C LYS A 99 -2.05 15.50 11.19
N ASP A 100 -2.80 15.55 10.10
CA ASP A 100 -3.10 16.77 9.38
C ASP A 100 -4.56 16.71 8.89
N PRO A 101 -5.51 17.02 9.79
CA PRO A 101 -6.94 16.97 9.46
C PRO A 101 -7.32 17.99 8.38
N ALA A 102 -6.61 19.13 8.31
CA ALA A 102 -6.84 20.13 7.27
C ALA A 102 -6.48 19.59 5.88
N LYS A 103 -5.32 18.92 5.76
CA LYS A 103 -4.94 18.25 4.51
C LYS A 103 -5.88 17.11 4.16
N ALA A 104 -6.32 16.31 5.14
CA ALA A 104 -7.31 15.27 4.91
C ALA A 104 -8.62 15.86 4.36
N ALA A 105 -9.15 16.94 4.96
CA ALA A 105 -10.33 17.62 4.47
C ALA A 105 -10.16 18.15 3.03
N ALA A 106 -8.98 18.67 2.68
CA ALA A 106 -8.68 19.14 1.32
C ALA A 106 -8.56 18.00 0.27
N LEU A 107 -8.31 16.77 0.71
CA LEU A 107 -8.23 15.59 -0.17
C LEU A 107 -9.58 14.92 -0.38
N ALA A 108 -10.50 15.05 0.58
CA ALA A 108 -11.84 14.45 0.53
C ALA A 108 -12.54 14.59 -0.83
N PRO A 109 -12.76 15.80 -1.41
CA PRO A 109 -13.46 15.91 -2.69
C PRO A 109 -12.74 15.22 -3.85
N LYS A 110 -11.41 15.14 -3.81
CA LYS A 110 -10.61 14.48 -4.86
C LYS A 110 -10.78 12.98 -4.83
N VAL A 111 -10.88 12.42 -3.62
CA VAL A 111 -11.14 10.99 -3.44
C VAL A 111 -12.55 10.66 -3.92
N CYS A 112 -13.56 11.45 -3.51
CA CYS A 112 -14.96 11.26 -3.92
C CYS A 112 -15.17 11.34 -5.44
N ASN A 113 -14.43 12.22 -6.12
CA ASN A 113 -14.53 12.40 -7.58
C ASN A 113 -13.72 11.35 -8.38
N SER A 114 -13.00 10.45 -7.71
CA SER A 114 -12.24 9.41 -8.40
C SER A 114 -13.11 8.20 -8.72
N ARG A 115 -12.91 7.57 -9.89
CA ARG A 115 -13.66 6.36 -10.29
C ARG A 115 -13.31 5.10 -9.48
N ILE A 116 -12.39 5.23 -8.51
CA ILE A 116 -11.85 4.12 -7.72
C ILE A 116 -12.80 3.76 -6.56
N VAL A 117 -13.56 4.73 -6.06
CA VAL A 117 -14.47 4.56 -4.92
C VAL A 117 -15.90 4.41 -5.41
N SER A 118 -16.23 3.22 -5.90
CA SER A 118 -17.61 2.73 -5.90
C SER A 118 -18.01 2.09 -4.57
N ASP A 119 -17.12 2.03 -3.56
CA ASP A 119 -17.42 1.43 -2.26
C ASP A 119 -17.34 2.45 -1.11
N GLU A 120 -18.51 2.66 -0.52
CA GLU A 120 -19.02 3.82 0.19
C GLU A 120 -18.73 3.86 1.70
N VAL A 121 -18.04 2.88 2.30
CA VAL A 121 -18.14 2.73 3.77
C VAL A 121 -17.22 3.66 4.57
N TYR A 122 -15.97 3.90 4.12
CA TYR A 122 -14.97 4.62 4.95
C TYR A 122 -15.02 6.14 4.80
N LEU A 123 -15.65 6.70 3.76
CA LEU A 123 -15.70 8.16 3.55
C LEU A 123 -17.08 8.73 3.89
N GLU A 124 -18.15 7.98 3.67
CA GLU A 124 -19.50 8.38 4.11
C GLU A 124 -19.64 8.37 5.63
N SER A 125 -19.01 7.41 6.32
CA SER A 125 -18.98 7.37 7.80
C SER A 125 -18.31 8.62 8.42
N PHE A 126 -17.47 9.32 7.65
CA PHE A 126 -16.86 10.58 8.05
C PHE A 126 -17.54 11.81 7.43
N GLY A 127 -18.63 11.62 6.67
CA GLY A 127 -19.40 12.69 6.03
C GLY A 127 -18.64 13.42 4.91
N LEU A 128 -17.64 12.78 4.31
CA LEU A 128 -16.67 13.44 3.42
C LEU A 128 -17.09 13.47 1.95
N CYS A 129 -17.90 12.51 1.51
CA CYS A 129 -18.53 12.50 0.19
C CYS A 129 -20.02 12.78 0.36
N LYS A 130 -20.53 13.85 -0.28
CA LYS A 130 -21.97 14.05 -0.42
C LYS A 130 -22.40 13.37 -1.73
N LYS A 131 -23.41 12.50 -1.64
CA LYS A 131 -24.16 12.04 -2.82
C LYS A 131 -24.80 13.24 -3.53
#